data_AF-A0A0J8QZZ6-F1
#
_entry.id   AF-A0A0J8QZZ6-F1
#
_cell.length_a   1.000
_cell.length_b   1.000
_cell.length_c   1.000
_cell.angle_alpha   90.00
_cell.angle_beta   90.00
_cell.angle_gamma   90.00
#
_symmetry.space_group_name_H-M   'P 1'
#
loop_
_entity.id
_entity.type
_entity.pdbx_description
1 polymer ?
#
loop_
_entity_poly.entity_id
_entity_poly.type
_entity_poly.pdbx_seq_one_letter_code
_entity_poly.pdbx_strand_id
1 'polypeptide(L)'
;MRKRIVEGSRRYLEQAFYREIENAIAKNPREAQLGGIPSITNKIRAYIRLKAARKDLAPDGIELQMVDQDYCWVLIFYLLRCGFVSEAAEYVSTDQGFRSMDYKFVTYMTTYAQQRRLPRDLQQKINGEYQQRLRNAPENTVDPYRMACYKIIGRCDLSQRRLEGMSQGVEDWMWLQFTLAREDSRAEEIAGDMFGLQEIQQDISEIGQRIFVKGQEAAGGYGTYFLLQILGGMFEHAVSYLGNYAPINAVHFGIALDYYGLLRVSDYYTSGEELLSFTTKQLPQINFAFLITQYTREFRTGNVEAAVDYFTLICLNADLPGELGKSQASVCHEALREFILETRDFAKLLGDIKSDGTRIRGAIEQRLKLIKLDDQEEFLRTITVQAAAVADDKGLTADAVLLYHLAEDYDNVVVILNRSLSDAVAVNLGSAALRLQQPKPGAAQQTQTDGQQVTPAEAASSFSLTSVEDPVTLAQNMIGLYNTNAMYYQKIHPINREACGILLRMMDAKSKVEAGKWAQALDDINNLQILPLSARGSVAYIRSAAQAFSALPAVIARNGGNLIMWSITCISRERERLQQGVYENDMRQSLADQLLSMAKDLMVFAGMIKYKLPPGVYEALAKAAGDMAGV
;
A
#
# COMPACT_ATOMS: atom_id res chain seq x y z
N MET A 1 -7.18 24.51 14.35
CA MET A 1 -5.97 24.10 13.60
C MET A 1 -5.06 25.27 13.27
N ARG A 2 -5.52 26.30 12.53
CA ARG A 2 -4.68 27.45 12.11
C ARG A 2 -3.88 28.12 13.24
N LYS A 3 -4.52 28.44 14.38
CA LYS A 3 -3.84 28.93 15.61
C LYS A 3 -2.64 28.06 16.01
N ARG A 4 -2.83 26.73 16.04
CA ARG A 4 -1.78 25.78 16.43
C ARG A 4 -0.62 25.75 15.44
N ILE A 5 -0.88 25.91 14.14
CA ILE A 5 0.17 25.99 13.11
C ILE A 5 1.01 27.25 13.34
N VAL A 6 0.37 28.42 13.45
CA VAL A 6 1.08 29.69 13.68
C VAL A 6 1.92 29.64 14.95
N GLU A 7 1.34 29.18 16.07
CA GLU A 7 2.05 29.08 17.34
C GLU A 7 3.18 28.05 17.31
N GLY A 8 2.95 26.89 16.70
CA GLY A 8 3.95 25.83 16.56
C GLY A 8 5.14 26.28 15.71
N SER A 9 4.87 26.88 14.55
CA SER A 9 5.88 27.41 13.64
C SER A 9 6.69 28.54 14.28
N ARG A 10 6.03 29.48 14.96
CA ARG A 10 6.71 30.54 15.71
C ARG A 10 7.62 29.94 16.79
N ARG A 11 7.10 29.01 17.60
CA ARG A 11 7.86 28.38 18.68
C ARG A 11 9.07 27.60 18.16
N TYR A 12 8.92 26.89 17.05
CA TYR A 12 10.03 26.21 16.40
C TYR A 12 11.13 27.20 16.01
N LEU A 13 10.78 28.32 15.38
CA LEU A 13 11.73 29.35 14.95
C LEU A 13 12.40 30.08 16.12
N GLU A 14 11.66 30.33 17.19
CA GLU A 14 12.17 30.86 18.46
C GLU A 14 13.22 29.91 19.06
N GLN A 15 12.91 28.61 19.13
CA GLN A 15 13.80 27.59 19.69
C GLN A 15 14.98 27.22 18.80
N ALA A 16 14.82 27.26 17.47
CA ALA A 16 15.90 27.05 16.51
C ALA A 16 16.97 28.12 16.72
N PHE A 17 16.57 29.39 16.72
CA PHE A 17 17.49 30.50 16.91
C PHE A 17 18.14 30.52 18.29
N TYR A 18 17.40 30.17 19.35
CA TYR A 18 18.00 30.06 20.68
C TYR A 18 19.11 28.97 20.74
N ARG A 19 18.91 27.84 20.06
CA ARG A 19 19.97 26.81 19.93
C ARG A 19 21.18 27.32 19.16
N GLU A 20 20.98 28.14 18.13
CA GLU A 20 22.09 28.80 17.43
C GLU A 20 22.88 29.72 18.35
N ILE A 21 22.20 30.50 19.21
CA ILE A 21 22.84 31.32 20.23
C ILE A 21 23.68 30.47 21.18
N GLU A 22 23.11 29.39 21.74
CA GLU A 22 23.84 28.52 22.65
C GLU A 22 25.08 27.91 21.99
N ASN A 23 24.94 27.47 20.73
CA ASN A 23 26.06 26.95 19.94
C ASN A 23 27.12 28.02 19.65
N ALA A 24 26.73 29.25 19.34
CA ALA A 24 27.65 30.35 19.10
C ALA A 24 28.47 30.72 20.34
N ILE A 25 27.82 30.74 21.52
CA ILE A 25 28.47 30.97 22.82
C ILE A 25 29.44 29.82 23.13
N ALA A 26 28.99 28.57 22.97
CA ALA A 26 29.81 27.39 23.25
C ALA A 26 31.06 27.32 22.36
N LYS A 27 30.96 27.77 21.11
CA LYS A 27 32.12 27.85 20.19
C LYS A 27 33.10 28.97 20.54
N ASN A 28 32.66 30.03 21.23
CA ASN A 28 33.45 31.23 21.49
C ASN A 28 33.44 31.64 22.99
N PRO A 29 33.85 30.76 23.93
CA PRO A 29 33.66 31.00 25.36
C PRO A 29 34.47 32.18 25.91
N ARG A 30 35.67 32.43 25.35
CA ARG A 30 36.56 33.52 25.79
C ARG A 30 36.01 34.91 25.45
N GLU A 31 35.41 35.05 24.27
CA GLU A 31 34.81 36.31 23.81
C GLU A 31 33.42 36.52 24.40
N ALA A 32 32.63 35.45 24.55
CA ALA A 32 31.27 35.52 25.08
C ALA A 32 31.22 35.96 26.55
N GLN A 33 32.24 35.61 27.34
CA GLN A 33 32.39 35.99 28.75
C GLN A 33 31.09 35.83 29.55
N LEU A 34 30.46 34.65 29.47
CA LEU A 34 29.14 34.38 30.05
C LEU A 34 29.09 34.61 31.58
N GLY A 35 30.23 34.48 32.27
CA GLY A 35 30.32 34.60 33.72
C GLY A 35 29.87 33.33 34.45
N GLY A 36 29.68 33.42 35.77
CA GLY A 36 29.36 32.27 36.63
C GLY A 36 27.87 31.90 36.74
N ILE A 37 26.96 32.76 36.28
CA ILE A 37 25.50 32.53 36.35
C ILE A 37 24.91 32.53 34.94
N PRO A 38 24.61 31.34 34.36
CA PRO A 38 24.14 31.20 32.98
C PRO A 38 22.62 31.42 32.85
N SER A 39 22.10 32.56 33.32
CA SER A 39 20.70 32.94 33.11
C SER A 39 20.40 33.21 31.63
N ILE A 40 19.13 33.13 31.22
CA ILE A 40 18.70 33.41 29.83
C ILE A 40 19.18 34.79 29.39
N THR A 41 18.92 35.82 30.20
CA THR A 41 19.35 37.20 29.92
C THR A 41 20.88 37.30 29.78
N ASN A 42 21.65 36.59 30.62
CA ASN A 42 23.10 36.59 30.53
C ASN A 42 23.63 35.87 29.28
N LYS A 43 22.97 34.79 28.85
CA LYS A 43 23.27 34.13 27.57
C LYS A 43 23.02 35.07 26.40
N ILE A 44 21.89 35.77 26.38
CA ILE A 44 21.63 36.76 25.31
C ILE A 44 22.65 37.90 25.36
N ARG A 45 22.99 38.43 26.53
CA ARG A 45 24.08 39.43 26.66
C ARG A 45 25.42 38.92 26.13
N ALA A 46 25.76 37.65 26.41
CA ALA A 46 26.99 37.03 25.92
C ALA A 46 26.98 36.93 24.38
N TYR A 47 25.84 36.58 23.80
CA TYR A 47 25.67 36.57 22.34
C TYR A 47 25.78 37.96 21.71
N ILE A 48 25.17 38.97 22.33
CA ILE A 48 25.29 40.36 21.87
C ILE A 48 26.74 40.83 21.92
N ARG A 49 27.49 40.48 22.96
CA ARG A 49 28.93 40.77 23.05
C ARG A 49 29.73 40.13 21.92
N LEU A 50 29.43 38.87 21.56
CA LEU A 50 30.05 38.21 20.40
C LEU A 50 29.76 38.97 19.10
N LYS A 51 28.51 39.38 18.87
CA LYS A 51 28.15 40.15 17.67
C LYS A 51 28.77 41.54 17.67
N ALA A 52 28.83 42.21 18.82
CA ALA A 52 29.46 43.53 18.96
C ALA A 52 30.95 43.47 18.63
N ALA A 53 31.67 42.46 19.15
CA ALA A 53 33.09 42.27 18.88
C ALA A 53 33.39 42.06 17.38
N ARG A 54 32.44 41.48 16.64
CA ARG A 54 32.52 41.23 15.19
C ARG A 54 31.97 42.37 14.33
N LYS A 55 31.48 43.45 14.95
CA LYS A 55 30.77 44.55 14.28
C LYS A 55 29.58 44.08 13.43
N ASP A 56 28.85 43.07 13.94
CA ASP A 56 27.71 42.42 13.26
C ASP A 56 26.36 42.70 13.96
N LEU A 57 26.28 43.81 14.71
CA LEU A 57 25.04 44.26 15.37
C LEU A 57 24.19 45.14 14.46
N ALA A 58 24.81 46.07 13.76
CA ALA A 58 24.15 46.97 12.82
C ALA A 58 25.18 47.44 11.77
N PRO A 59 24.73 47.84 10.56
CA PRO A 59 25.58 48.52 9.59
C PRO A 59 26.34 49.71 10.20
N ASP A 60 27.51 50.02 9.64
CA ASP A 60 28.34 51.14 10.07
C ASP A 60 27.57 52.47 9.97
N GLY A 61 27.63 53.28 11.03
CA GLY A 61 26.99 54.60 11.10
C GLY A 61 25.62 54.66 11.78
N ILE A 62 25.10 53.53 12.29
CA ILE A 62 23.87 53.50 13.09
C ILE A 62 24.20 53.56 14.58
N GLU A 63 23.60 54.51 15.29
CA GLU A 63 23.74 54.63 16.75
C GLU A 63 22.77 53.68 17.47
N LEU A 64 23.32 52.77 18.28
CA LEU A 64 22.55 51.86 19.13
C LEU A 64 22.45 52.40 20.55
N GLN A 65 21.27 52.34 21.14
CA GLN A 65 21.03 52.89 22.46
C GLN A 65 21.55 51.97 23.56
N MET A 66 22.31 52.55 24.50
CA MET A 66 22.87 51.83 25.64
C MET A 66 22.27 52.32 26.96
N VAL A 67 22.03 51.38 27.87
CA VAL A 67 21.78 51.64 29.29
C VAL A 67 22.88 50.93 30.06
N ASP A 68 23.67 51.68 30.81
CA ASP A 68 24.89 51.21 31.45
C ASP A 68 25.84 50.51 30.44
N GLN A 69 25.90 49.18 30.47
CA GLN A 69 26.72 48.36 29.56
C GLN A 69 25.88 47.53 28.56
N ASP A 70 24.55 47.58 28.66
CA ASP A 70 23.65 46.78 27.82
C ASP A 70 23.16 47.62 26.62
N TYR A 71 23.27 47.04 25.41
CA TYR A 71 22.51 47.49 24.25
C TYR A 71 21.04 47.14 24.48
N CYS A 72 20.28 48.03 25.13
CA CYS A 72 19.02 47.69 25.78
C CYS A 72 17.96 47.18 24.78
N TRP A 73 17.81 47.81 23.62
CA TRP A 73 16.85 47.38 22.60
C TRP A 73 17.28 46.11 21.88
N VAL A 74 18.59 45.92 21.68
CA VAL A 74 19.15 44.69 21.11
C VAL A 74 18.87 43.49 22.03
N LEU A 75 19.02 43.69 23.35
CA LEU A 75 18.71 42.68 24.36
C LEU A 75 17.23 42.31 24.36
N ILE A 76 16.33 43.29 24.37
CA ILE A 76 14.88 43.06 24.30
C ILE A 76 14.52 42.32 23.00
N PHE A 77 15.06 42.76 21.86
CA PHE A 77 14.79 42.13 20.57
C PHE A 77 15.20 40.66 20.56
N TYR A 78 16.41 40.32 21.00
CA TYR A 78 16.87 38.92 20.98
C TYR A 78 16.14 38.05 22.01
N LEU A 79 15.70 38.61 23.14
CA LEU A 79 14.80 37.90 24.06
C LEU A 79 13.46 37.57 23.38
N LEU A 80 12.86 38.54 22.69
CA LEU A 80 11.64 38.32 21.90
C LEU A 80 11.86 37.30 20.75
N ARG A 81 12.98 37.40 20.04
CA ARG A 81 13.36 36.51 18.93
C ARG A 81 13.52 35.05 19.36
N CYS A 82 13.92 34.83 20.61
CA CYS A 82 14.04 33.51 21.23
C CYS A 82 12.75 33.06 21.95
N GLY A 83 11.70 33.88 21.97
CA GLY A 83 10.42 33.57 22.62
C GLY A 83 10.36 33.86 24.13
N PHE A 84 11.41 34.45 24.71
CA PHE A 84 11.54 34.80 26.13
C PHE A 84 10.88 36.15 26.45
N VAL A 85 9.56 36.19 26.28
CA VAL A 85 8.74 37.40 26.45
C VAL A 85 8.67 37.83 27.93
N SER A 86 8.63 36.87 28.85
CA SER A 86 8.56 37.14 30.29
C SER A 86 9.87 37.78 30.80
N GLU A 87 11.00 37.26 30.37
CA GLU A 87 12.34 37.77 30.69
C GLU A 87 12.56 39.16 30.11
N ALA A 88 12.05 39.43 28.89
CA ALA A 88 12.04 40.77 28.32
C ALA A 88 11.20 41.76 29.16
N ALA A 89 10.05 41.33 29.69
CA ALA A 89 9.21 42.16 30.56
C ALA A 89 9.84 42.40 31.94
N GLU A 90 10.52 41.40 32.49
CA GLU A 90 11.28 41.52 33.74
C GLU A 90 12.44 42.52 33.60
N TYR A 91 13.19 42.45 32.49
CA TYR A 91 14.28 43.38 32.20
C TYR A 91 13.80 44.84 32.17
N VAL A 92 12.77 45.14 31.38
CA VAL A 92 12.28 46.53 31.23
C VAL A 92 11.62 47.08 32.49
N SER A 93 11.13 46.22 33.39
CA SER A 93 10.46 46.64 34.63
C SER A 93 11.43 46.80 35.81
N THR A 94 12.55 46.08 35.79
CA THR A 94 13.56 46.12 36.87
C THR A 94 14.61 47.20 36.63
N ASP A 95 15.02 47.40 35.36
CA ASP A 95 16.08 48.34 35.01
C ASP A 95 15.62 49.80 35.12
N GLN A 96 16.23 50.57 36.04
CA GLN A 96 15.86 51.97 36.27
C GLN A 96 16.24 52.88 35.09
N GLY A 97 17.37 52.60 34.43
CA GLY A 97 17.84 53.37 33.29
C GLY A 97 16.88 53.23 32.10
N PHE A 98 16.43 52.02 31.80
CA PHE A 98 15.44 51.79 30.75
C PHE A 98 14.08 52.42 31.08
N ARG A 99 13.61 52.31 32.33
CA ARG A 99 12.35 52.94 32.76
C ARG A 99 12.36 54.45 32.61
N SER A 100 13.49 55.09 32.89
CA SER A 100 13.66 56.54 32.72
C SER A 100 13.64 56.94 31.23
N MET A 101 14.13 56.06 30.36
CA MET A 101 14.23 56.27 28.92
C MET A 101 12.89 56.11 28.19
N ASP A 102 12.14 55.03 28.47
CA ASP A 102 10.88 54.74 27.79
C ASP A 102 9.86 54.03 28.70
N TYR A 103 9.32 54.77 29.68
CA TYR A 103 8.30 54.27 30.62
C TYR A 103 7.02 53.76 29.93
N LYS A 104 6.70 54.27 28.73
CA LYS A 104 5.52 53.85 27.97
C LYS A 104 5.72 52.47 27.40
N PHE A 105 6.90 52.20 26.83
CA PHE A 105 7.24 50.87 26.34
C PHE A 105 7.19 49.81 27.44
N VAL A 106 7.60 50.15 28.68
CA VAL A 106 7.46 49.25 29.84
C VAL A 106 6.02 48.78 30.00
N THR A 107 5.05 49.71 29.92
CA THR A 107 3.61 49.38 30.04
C THR A 107 3.15 48.47 28.89
N TYR A 108 3.59 48.75 27.66
CA TYR A 108 3.25 47.91 26.50
C TYR A 108 3.84 46.50 26.66
N MET A 109 5.11 46.38 27.02
CA MET A 109 5.81 45.11 27.16
C MET A 109 5.24 44.24 28.30
N THR A 110 4.96 44.82 29.47
CA THR A 110 4.39 44.07 30.61
C THR A 110 2.98 43.58 30.31
N THR A 111 2.19 44.37 29.58
CA THR A 111 0.84 43.97 29.15
C THR A 111 0.91 42.88 28.08
N TYR A 112 1.81 43.04 27.11
CA TYR A 112 2.04 42.04 26.08
C TYR A 112 2.53 40.71 26.65
N ALA A 113 3.35 40.70 27.70
CA ALA A 113 3.84 39.46 28.31
C ALA A 113 2.74 38.57 28.89
N GLN A 114 1.58 39.13 29.25
CA GLN A 114 0.45 38.37 29.79
C GLN A 114 -0.31 37.59 28.72
N GLN A 115 -0.57 38.20 27.56
CA GLN A 115 -1.48 37.63 26.54
C GLN A 115 -0.90 37.63 25.10
N ARG A 116 0.37 38.02 24.92
CA ARG A 116 1.01 38.35 23.62
C ARG A 116 0.13 39.26 22.74
N ARG A 117 -0.68 40.11 23.39
CA ARG A 117 -1.65 41.00 22.77
C ARG A 117 -1.85 42.24 23.63
N LEU A 118 -1.93 43.39 22.98
CA LEU A 118 -2.29 44.65 23.61
C LEU A 118 -3.81 44.89 23.50
N PRO A 119 -4.44 45.45 24.54
CA PRO A 119 -5.78 46.04 24.47
C PRO A 119 -5.86 47.16 23.43
N ARG A 120 -7.07 47.43 22.90
CA ARG A 120 -7.30 48.42 21.83
C ARG A 120 -6.72 49.81 22.15
N ASP A 121 -6.85 50.27 23.39
CA ASP A 121 -6.34 51.59 23.77
C ASP A 121 -4.81 51.68 23.72
N LEU A 122 -4.11 50.65 24.19
CA LEU A 122 -2.64 50.59 24.13
C LEU A 122 -2.16 50.36 22.70
N GLN A 123 -2.90 49.57 21.92
CA GLN A 123 -2.65 49.31 20.51
C GLN A 123 -2.69 50.59 19.66
N GLN A 124 -3.67 51.48 19.89
CA GLN A 124 -3.73 52.77 19.20
C GLN A 124 -2.57 53.70 19.59
N LYS A 125 -2.22 53.73 20.89
CA LYS A 125 -1.13 54.57 21.40
C LYS A 125 0.23 54.14 20.84
N ILE A 126 0.55 52.85 20.87
CA ILE A 126 1.82 52.34 20.33
C ILE A 126 1.93 52.55 18.82
N ASN A 127 0.82 52.40 18.08
CA ASN A 127 0.78 52.68 16.64
C ASN A 127 1.02 54.17 16.34
N GLY A 128 0.40 55.08 17.10
CA GLY A 128 0.62 56.52 16.94
C GLY A 128 2.08 56.90 17.19
N GLU A 129 2.69 56.36 18.25
CA GLU A 129 4.11 56.58 18.57
C GLU A 129 5.04 56.01 17.50
N TYR A 130 4.75 54.82 17.00
CA TYR A 130 5.52 54.18 15.93
C TYR A 130 5.48 55.02 14.65
N GLN A 131 4.30 55.46 14.21
CA GLN A 131 4.14 56.28 13.01
C GLN A 131 4.79 57.67 13.14
N GLN A 132 4.65 58.30 14.31
CA GLN A 132 5.28 59.59 14.58
C GLN A 132 6.81 59.50 14.44
N ARG A 133 7.41 58.45 14.99
CA ARG A 133 8.86 58.22 14.89
C ARG A 133 9.28 57.87 13.47
N LEU A 134 8.52 57.01 12.78
CA LEU A 134 8.82 56.62 11.40
C LEU A 134 8.81 57.82 10.44
N ARG A 135 7.91 58.79 10.65
CA ARG A 135 7.77 59.96 9.76
C ARG A 135 8.71 61.11 10.12
N ASN A 136 8.94 61.35 11.41
CA ASN A 136 9.56 62.60 11.88
C ASN A 136 11.02 62.44 12.32
N ALA A 137 11.51 61.21 12.50
CA ALA A 137 12.89 61.02 12.93
C ALA A 137 13.86 61.15 11.74
N PRO A 138 15.00 61.85 11.91
CA PRO A 138 16.04 61.88 10.89
C PRO A 138 16.55 60.47 10.56
N GLU A 139 16.90 60.21 9.30
CA GLU A 139 17.46 58.91 8.89
C GLU A 139 18.67 58.50 9.75
N ASN A 140 18.76 57.21 10.09
CA ASN A 140 19.83 56.60 10.90
C ASN A 140 20.00 57.11 12.35
N THR A 141 19.09 57.94 12.85
CA THR A 141 19.14 58.44 14.25
C THR A 141 18.30 57.63 15.23
N VAL A 142 17.41 56.77 14.74
CA VAL A 142 16.58 55.89 15.58
C VAL A 142 17.19 54.51 15.62
N ASP A 143 17.36 53.98 16.83
CA ASP A 143 17.78 52.60 17.03
C ASP A 143 16.83 51.63 16.28
N PRO A 144 17.32 50.85 15.31
CA PRO A 144 16.49 49.96 14.50
C PRO A 144 15.87 48.83 15.34
N TYR A 145 16.54 48.38 16.42
CA TYR A 145 16.00 47.39 17.33
C TYR A 145 14.84 47.94 18.16
N ARG A 146 14.84 49.25 18.46
CA ARG A 146 13.69 49.91 19.08
C ARG A 146 12.48 49.88 18.16
N MET A 147 12.66 50.25 16.89
CA MET A 147 11.57 50.22 15.90
C MET A 147 11.06 48.79 15.71
N ALA A 148 11.94 47.79 15.68
CA ALA A 148 11.57 46.39 15.62
C ALA A 148 10.76 45.93 16.84
N CYS A 149 11.20 46.26 18.05
CA CYS A 149 10.47 45.91 19.29
C CYS A 149 9.07 46.53 19.31
N TYR A 150 8.94 47.80 18.91
CA TYR A 150 7.64 48.45 18.76
C TYR A 150 6.75 47.75 17.72
N LYS A 151 7.31 47.43 16.54
CA LYS A 151 6.59 46.71 15.47
C LYS A 151 6.10 45.34 15.94
N ILE A 152 6.93 44.57 16.67
CA ILE A 152 6.58 43.24 17.17
C ILE A 152 5.48 43.31 18.24
N ILE A 153 5.69 44.11 19.28
CA ILE A 153 4.78 44.19 20.43
C ILE A 153 3.45 44.85 20.04
N GLY A 154 3.55 45.92 19.24
CA GLY A 154 2.42 46.70 18.79
C GLY A 154 1.80 46.24 17.48
N ARG A 155 2.31 45.22 16.79
CA ARG A 155 1.91 44.86 15.42
C ARG A 155 1.78 46.08 14.50
N CYS A 156 2.73 47.00 14.61
CA CYS A 156 2.66 48.27 13.90
C CYS A 156 2.98 48.10 12.42
N ASP A 157 2.23 48.79 11.54
CA ASP A 157 2.49 48.83 10.10
C ASP A 157 2.62 47.42 9.47
N LEU A 158 1.46 46.76 9.34
CA LEU A 158 1.32 45.44 8.71
C LEU A 158 1.45 45.49 7.18
N SER A 159 1.52 46.67 6.59
CA SER A 159 1.76 46.86 5.16
C SER A 159 3.20 46.52 4.78
N GLN A 160 4.17 46.89 5.63
CA GLN A 160 5.59 46.58 5.46
C GLN A 160 6.09 45.63 6.55
N ARG A 161 5.93 44.32 6.33
CA ARG A 161 6.31 43.26 7.29
C ARG A 161 7.78 42.86 7.17
N ARG A 162 8.69 43.83 7.28
CA ARG A 162 10.15 43.65 7.31
C ARG A 162 10.76 44.47 8.43
N LEU A 163 11.96 44.09 8.90
CA LEU A 163 12.71 44.93 9.83
C LEU A 163 13.84 45.60 9.06
N GLU A 164 13.93 46.92 9.17
CA GLU A 164 14.93 47.73 8.48
C GLU A 164 16.09 48.06 9.42
N GLY A 165 17.28 48.31 8.87
CA GLY A 165 18.46 48.68 9.64
C GLY A 165 19.14 47.54 10.42
N MET A 166 18.80 46.27 10.13
CA MET A 166 19.41 45.10 10.75
C MET A 166 19.74 44.02 9.71
N SER A 167 20.78 43.22 9.97
CA SER A 167 21.07 42.03 9.19
C SER A 167 19.98 40.97 9.43
N GLN A 168 19.23 40.57 8.40
CA GLN A 168 18.18 39.55 8.51
C GLN A 168 18.46 38.35 7.62
N GLY A 169 18.31 37.15 8.18
CA GLY A 169 18.20 35.92 7.40
C GLY A 169 16.76 35.64 6.95
N VAL A 170 16.59 34.62 6.10
CA VAL A 170 15.26 34.14 5.68
C VAL A 170 14.44 33.67 6.90
N GLU A 171 15.08 33.04 7.87
CA GLU A 171 14.42 32.57 9.10
C GLU A 171 13.93 33.72 9.99
N ASP A 172 14.63 34.85 10.02
CA ASP A 172 14.20 36.03 10.79
C ASP A 172 13.00 36.70 10.15
N TRP A 173 12.99 36.80 8.82
CA TRP A 173 11.84 37.26 8.07
C TRP A 173 10.62 36.37 8.33
N MET A 174 10.82 35.04 8.29
CA MET A 174 9.76 34.07 8.52
C MET A 174 9.25 34.12 9.96
N TRP A 175 10.14 34.19 10.95
CA TRP A 175 9.77 34.35 12.35
C TRP A 175 8.93 35.60 12.57
N LEU A 176 9.27 36.71 11.90
CA LEU A 176 8.50 37.94 11.97
C LEU A 176 7.08 37.73 11.44
N GLN A 177 6.91 37.05 10.29
CA GLN A 177 5.56 36.79 9.75
C GLN A 177 4.71 36.01 10.77
N PHE A 178 5.21 34.91 11.34
CA PHE A 178 4.47 34.13 12.34
C PHE A 178 4.26 34.87 13.67
N THR A 179 5.15 35.79 14.02
CA THR A 179 5.00 36.62 15.23
C THR A 179 3.93 37.69 15.05
N LEU A 180 3.81 38.25 13.85
CA LEU A 180 2.79 39.25 13.50
C LEU A 180 1.43 38.63 13.17
N ALA A 181 1.36 37.35 12.81
CA ALA A 181 0.11 36.70 12.45
C ALA A 181 -0.82 36.48 13.67
N ARG A 182 -2.12 36.70 13.46
CA ARG A 182 -3.19 36.38 14.41
C ARG A 182 -4.34 35.67 13.69
N GLU A 183 -4.98 34.76 14.42
CA GLU A 183 -6.05 33.89 13.91
C GLU A 183 -7.33 34.11 14.72
N ASP A 184 -7.73 35.36 14.92
CA ASP A 184 -8.93 35.72 15.68
C ASP A 184 -10.18 35.81 14.79
N SER A 185 -11.35 35.96 15.41
CA SER A 185 -12.62 36.07 14.67
C SER A 185 -12.61 37.34 13.82
N ARG A 186 -12.92 37.21 12.52
CA ARG A 186 -13.01 38.34 11.57
C ARG A 186 -13.98 39.45 12.02
N ALA A 187 -14.85 39.17 12.99
CA ALA A 187 -15.78 40.15 13.57
C ALA A 187 -15.12 41.10 14.61
N GLU A 188 -13.94 40.76 15.14
CA GLU A 188 -13.28 41.51 16.23
C GLU A 188 -12.16 42.45 15.75
N GLU A 189 -11.73 42.29 14.50
CA GLU A 189 -10.62 43.03 13.89
C GLU A 189 -11.12 44.21 13.04
N ILE A 190 -10.36 45.31 13.06
CA ILE A 190 -10.61 46.49 12.23
C ILE A 190 -10.18 46.15 10.79
N ALA A 191 -10.97 46.56 9.79
CA ALA A 191 -10.61 46.41 8.39
C ALA A 191 -9.25 47.09 8.11
N GLY A 192 -8.25 46.30 7.71
CA GLY A 192 -6.87 46.74 7.46
C GLY A 192 -5.80 46.06 8.32
N ASP A 193 -6.18 45.43 9.45
CA ASP A 193 -5.26 44.75 10.38
C ASP A 193 -5.30 43.21 10.30
N MET A 194 -6.04 42.67 9.32
CA MET A 194 -6.19 41.22 9.11
C MET A 194 -4.90 40.66 8.50
N PHE A 195 -4.18 39.89 9.30
CA PHE A 195 -2.99 39.17 8.87
C PHE A 195 -2.88 37.88 9.69
N GLY A 196 -3.20 36.76 9.06
CA GLY A 196 -3.18 35.42 9.62
C GLY A 196 -2.40 34.44 8.77
N LEU A 197 -2.68 33.15 8.95
CA LEU A 197 -2.01 32.08 8.25
C LEU A 197 -2.28 32.11 6.75
N GLN A 198 -3.47 32.53 6.32
CA GLN A 198 -3.83 32.57 4.90
C GLN A 198 -2.95 33.55 4.12
N GLU A 199 -2.71 34.74 4.67
CA GLU A 199 -1.82 35.74 4.05
C GLU A 199 -0.36 35.24 4.03
N ILE A 200 0.09 34.55 5.08
CA ILE A 200 1.41 33.90 5.09
C ILE A 200 1.53 32.85 3.98
N GLN A 201 0.51 32.02 3.79
CA GLN A 201 0.52 30.98 2.75
C GLN A 201 0.56 31.60 1.34
N GLN A 202 -0.11 32.73 1.14
CA GLN A 202 -0.03 33.49 -0.11
C GLN A 202 1.37 34.05 -0.33
N ASP A 203 1.97 34.69 0.69
CA ASP A 203 3.34 35.21 0.62
C ASP A 203 4.34 34.09 0.27
N ILE A 204 4.22 32.92 0.92
CA ILE A 204 5.07 31.74 0.62
C ILE A 204 4.88 31.28 -0.82
N SER A 205 3.64 31.25 -1.32
CA SER A 205 3.34 30.85 -2.71
C SER A 205 4.01 31.79 -3.72
N GLU A 206 3.92 33.10 -3.48
CA GLU A 206 4.57 34.11 -4.32
C GLU A 206 6.10 34.03 -4.27
N ILE A 207 6.67 33.79 -3.09
CA ILE A 207 8.11 33.57 -2.94
C ILE A 207 8.55 32.35 -3.75
N GLY A 208 7.79 31.26 -3.69
CA GLY A 208 8.04 30.05 -4.48
C GLY A 208 8.09 30.33 -5.98
N GLN A 209 7.09 31.05 -6.49
CA GLN A 209 6.99 31.39 -7.91
C GLN A 209 8.08 32.34 -8.40
N ARG A 210 8.64 33.19 -7.53
CA ARG A 210 9.67 34.18 -7.92
C ARG A 210 11.10 33.67 -7.73
N ILE A 211 11.35 32.93 -6.66
CA ILE A 211 12.72 32.57 -6.23
C ILE A 211 13.02 31.09 -6.50
N PHE A 212 12.03 30.20 -6.35
CA PHE A 212 12.20 28.75 -6.42
C PHE A 212 11.51 28.18 -7.66
N VAL A 213 11.83 28.75 -8.82
CA VAL A 213 11.29 28.28 -10.10
C VAL A 213 11.95 26.95 -10.48
N LYS A 214 11.11 25.96 -10.80
CA LYS A 214 11.55 24.63 -11.24
C LYS A 214 12.62 24.73 -12.34
N GLY A 215 13.79 24.12 -12.10
CA GLY A 215 14.90 24.04 -13.06
C GLY A 215 15.94 25.16 -13.00
N GLN A 216 15.77 26.17 -12.13
CA GLN A 216 16.75 27.25 -11.94
C GLN A 216 17.22 27.41 -10.48
N GLU A 217 16.88 26.46 -9.60
CA GLU A 217 17.25 26.53 -8.19
C GLU A 217 18.74 26.22 -7.98
N ALA A 218 19.41 27.02 -7.14
CA ALA A 218 20.75 26.70 -6.66
C ALA A 218 20.72 25.36 -5.89
N ALA A 219 21.74 24.52 -6.07
CA ALA A 219 21.83 23.22 -5.40
C ALA A 219 21.64 23.37 -3.88
N GLY A 220 20.59 22.74 -3.34
CA GLY A 220 20.22 22.79 -1.92
C GLY A 220 19.14 23.82 -1.54
N GLY A 221 18.71 24.69 -2.46
CA GLY A 221 17.68 25.72 -2.21
C GLY A 221 16.28 25.16 -1.94
N TYR A 222 15.95 23.98 -2.50
CA TYR A 222 14.64 23.34 -2.34
C TYR A 222 14.28 23.03 -0.87
N GLY A 223 15.29 22.78 -0.02
CA GLY A 223 15.07 22.51 1.41
C GLY A 223 14.46 23.71 2.15
N THR A 224 14.89 24.93 1.82
CA THR A 224 14.37 26.16 2.42
C THR A 224 12.91 26.39 2.03
N TYR A 225 12.56 26.17 0.76
CA TYR A 225 11.19 26.33 0.31
C TYR A 225 10.25 25.24 0.86
N PHE A 226 10.74 24.01 0.99
CA PHE A 226 10.04 22.95 1.70
C PHE A 226 9.77 23.33 3.17
N LEU A 227 10.79 23.83 3.90
CA LEU A 227 10.64 24.28 5.27
C LEU A 227 9.61 25.41 5.41
N LEU A 228 9.64 26.39 4.48
CA LEU A 228 8.65 27.47 4.43
C LEU A 228 7.23 26.92 4.31
N GLN A 229 6.99 25.99 3.38
CA GLN A 229 5.67 25.38 3.20
C GLN A 229 5.22 24.57 4.43
N ILE A 230 6.12 23.81 5.06
CA ILE A 230 5.83 23.05 6.28
C ILE A 230 5.42 23.99 7.43
N LEU A 231 6.18 25.08 7.64
CA LEU A 231 5.86 26.06 8.68
C LEU A 231 4.56 26.83 8.34
N GLY A 232 4.29 27.08 7.06
CA GLY A 232 3.03 27.63 6.58
C GLY A 232 1.84 26.66 6.66
N GLY A 233 2.05 25.41 7.06
CA GLY A 233 1.00 24.39 7.10
C GLY A 233 0.44 24.01 5.72
N MET A 234 1.22 24.23 4.66
CA MET A 234 0.89 23.86 3.28
C MET A 234 1.35 22.43 2.98
N PHE A 235 0.89 21.47 3.79
CA PHE A 235 1.45 20.13 3.87
C PHE A 235 1.37 19.36 2.54
N GLU A 236 0.23 19.46 1.84
CA GLU A 236 0.02 18.77 0.57
C GLU A 236 0.96 19.33 -0.52
N HIS A 237 1.09 20.65 -0.61
CA HIS A 237 2.04 21.28 -1.52
C HIS A 237 3.48 20.94 -1.18
N ALA A 238 3.83 20.90 0.11
CA ALA A 238 5.18 20.58 0.57
C ALA A 238 5.59 19.15 0.17
N VAL A 239 4.72 18.16 0.37
CA VAL A 239 4.97 16.76 -0.01
C VAL A 239 5.10 16.64 -1.53
N SER A 240 4.19 17.24 -2.29
CA SER A 240 4.24 17.22 -3.77
C SER A 240 5.50 17.91 -4.31
N TYR A 241 5.88 19.05 -3.74
CA TYR A 241 7.09 19.78 -4.10
C TYR A 241 8.33 18.92 -3.83
N LEU A 242 8.47 18.38 -2.61
CA LEU A 242 9.59 17.54 -2.21
C LEU A 242 9.70 16.27 -3.06
N GLY A 243 8.57 15.73 -3.54
CA GLY A 243 8.55 14.56 -4.42
C GLY A 243 9.35 14.73 -5.72
N ASN A 244 9.47 15.96 -6.23
CA ASN A 244 10.25 16.25 -7.45
C ASN A 244 11.77 16.24 -7.22
N TYR A 245 12.23 16.39 -5.98
CA TYR A 245 13.65 16.57 -5.65
C TYR A 245 14.21 15.42 -4.81
N ALA A 246 13.44 14.97 -3.82
CA ALA A 246 13.79 13.90 -2.89
C ALA A 246 12.57 13.00 -2.63
N PRO A 247 12.22 12.10 -3.57
CA PRO A 247 11.01 11.29 -3.50
C PRO A 247 10.94 10.40 -2.25
N ILE A 248 12.06 9.80 -1.84
CA ILE A 248 12.14 8.98 -0.62
C ILE A 248 11.75 9.82 0.61
N ASN A 249 12.31 11.03 0.72
CA ASN A 249 12.00 11.92 1.84
C ASN A 249 10.54 12.38 1.80
N ALA A 250 9.99 12.65 0.61
CA ALA A 250 8.59 13.03 0.45
C ALA A 250 7.63 11.92 0.94
N VAL A 251 7.92 10.65 0.65
CA VAL A 251 7.13 9.51 1.12
C VAL A 251 7.13 9.46 2.64
N HIS A 252 8.31 9.46 3.28
CA HIS A 252 8.42 9.32 4.73
C HIS A 252 7.86 10.54 5.49
N PHE A 253 8.07 11.74 4.96
CA PHE A 253 7.48 12.95 5.53
C PHE A 253 5.95 12.95 5.35
N GLY A 254 5.46 12.48 4.21
CA GLY A 254 4.04 12.26 3.95
C GLY A 254 3.41 11.29 4.96
N ILE A 255 4.07 10.15 5.21
CA ILE A 255 3.63 9.17 6.24
C ILE A 255 3.56 9.82 7.62
N ALA A 256 4.57 10.60 8.01
CA ALA A 256 4.58 11.28 9.31
C ALA A 256 3.44 12.31 9.44
N LEU A 257 3.16 13.08 8.38
CA LEU A 257 2.06 14.04 8.35
C LEU A 257 0.69 13.33 8.43
N ASP A 258 0.56 12.23 7.69
CA ASP A 258 -0.65 11.41 7.63
C ASP A 258 -0.96 10.75 8.99
N TYR A 259 0.06 10.21 9.66
CA TYR A 259 -0.06 9.64 11.01
C TYR A 259 -0.64 10.63 12.04
N TYR A 260 -0.34 11.92 11.91
CA TYR A 260 -0.89 12.98 12.78
C TYR A 260 -2.20 13.59 12.26
N GLY A 261 -2.75 13.10 11.14
CA GLY A 261 -3.97 13.62 10.52
C GLY A 261 -3.80 15.04 9.96
N LEU A 262 -2.58 15.40 9.55
CA LEU A 262 -2.27 16.72 8.98
C LEU A 262 -2.38 16.76 7.47
N LEU A 263 -2.30 15.59 6.81
CA LEU A 263 -2.37 15.47 5.36
C LEU A 263 -3.81 15.24 4.90
N ARG A 264 -4.28 16.03 3.94
CA ARG A 264 -5.56 15.75 3.27
C ARG A 264 -5.35 14.75 2.15
N VAL A 265 -6.02 13.62 2.24
CA VAL A 265 -5.91 12.55 1.24
C VAL A 265 -7.04 12.64 0.21
N SER A 266 -6.74 12.28 -1.04
CA SER A 266 -7.71 12.18 -2.12
C SER A 266 -8.23 10.73 -2.28
N ASP A 267 -9.38 10.58 -2.92
CA ASP A 267 -9.90 9.26 -3.25
C ASP A 267 -9.09 8.64 -4.41
N TYR A 268 -8.56 7.43 -4.21
CA TYR A 268 -7.67 6.76 -5.15
C TYR A 268 -8.35 6.52 -6.50
N TYR A 269 -9.60 6.03 -6.48
CA TYR A 269 -10.36 5.70 -7.68
C TYR A 269 -10.72 6.94 -8.53
N THR A 270 -10.81 8.11 -7.89
CA THR A 270 -11.12 9.38 -8.57
C THR A 270 -9.87 10.12 -9.06
N SER A 271 -8.75 10.00 -8.34
CA SER A 271 -7.56 10.83 -8.58
C SER A 271 -6.59 10.27 -9.62
N GLY A 272 -6.70 8.99 -9.98
CA GLY A 272 -5.79 8.35 -10.93
C GLY A 272 -4.34 8.37 -10.47
N GLU A 273 -3.41 8.71 -11.37
CA GLU A 273 -1.96 8.71 -11.13
C GLU A 273 -1.38 10.08 -10.69
N GLU A 274 -2.24 11.08 -10.48
CA GLU A 274 -1.77 12.40 -10.04
C GLU A 274 -1.50 12.42 -8.52
N LEU A 275 -0.29 12.82 -8.12
CA LEU A 275 0.09 12.90 -6.71
C LEU A 275 -0.66 14.02 -5.96
N LEU A 276 -0.82 15.19 -6.59
CA LEU A 276 -1.48 16.36 -6.02
C LEU A 276 -2.74 16.70 -6.83
N SER A 277 -3.88 16.69 -6.17
CA SER A 277 -5.18 17.05 -6.75
C SER A 277 -5.90 18.08 -5.87
N PHE A 278 -7.10 18.50 -6.28
CA PHE A 278 -7.87 19.51 -5.55
C PHE A 278 -9.31 19.05 -5.33
N THR A 279 -9.83 19.33 -4.13
CA THR A 279 -11.26 19.19 -3.83
C THR A 279 -12.10 20.15 -4.68
N THR A 280 -13.41 19.94 -4.70
CA THR A 280 -14.39 20.91 -5.28
C THR A 280 -14.31 22.30 -4.66
N LYS A 281 -13.76 22.43 -3.43
CA LYS A 281 -13.52 23.70 -2.74
C LYS A 281 -12.12 24.28 -3.00
N GLN A 282 -11.39 23.76 -3.99
CA GLN A 282 -10.03 24.18 -4.34
C GLN A 282 -9.02 24.00 -3.19
N LEU A 283 -9.28 23.07 -2.27
CA LEU A 283 -8.31 22.66 -1.25
C LEU A 283 -7.42 21.53 -1.79
N PRO A 284 -6.09 21.62 -1.63
CA PRO A 284 -5.16 20.61 -2.14
C PRO A 284 -5.32 19.28 -1.39
N GLN A 285 -5.06 18.18 -2.08
CA GLN A 285 -5.11 16.81 -1.60
C GLN A 285 -3.97 15.98 -2.16
N ILE A 286 -3.48 15.00 -1.41
CA ILE A 286 -2.48 14.05 -1.85
C ILE A 286 -3.09 12.67 -2.09
N ASN A 287 -2.76 12.05 -3.22
CA ASN A 287 -3.05 10.65 -3.46
C ASN A 287 -2.05 9.77 -2.67
N PHE A 288 -2.34 9.58 -1.38
CA PHE A 288 -1.44 8.89 -0.46
C PHE A 288 -1.26 7.41 -0.82
N ALA A 289 -2.33 6.73 -1.24
CA ALA A 289 -2.23 5.34 -1.67
C ALA A 289 -1.35 5.20 -2.93
N PHE A 290 -1.46 6.12 -3.89
CA PHE A 290 -0.55 6.17 -5.04
C PHE A 290 0.91 6.43 -4.61
N LEU A 291 1.15 7.38 -3.70
CA LEU A 291 2.50 7.67 -3.18
C LEU A 291 3.17 6.41 -2.58
N ILE A 292 2.43 5.64 -1.78
CA ILE A 292 2.91 4.40 -1.15
C ILE A 292 3.11 3.29 -2.20
N THR A 293 2.13 3.07 -3.07
CA THR A 293 2.21 2.01 -4.10
C THR A 293 3.32 2.25 -5.12
N GLN A 294 3.60 3.51 -5.49
CA GLN A 294 4.74 3.83 -6.36
C GLN A 294 6.07 3.63 -5.65
N TYR A 295 6.18 4.06 -4.39
CA TYR A 295 7.42 3.89 -3.62
C TYR A 295 7.80 2.42 -3.44
N THR A 296 6.83 1.54 -3.16
CA THR A 296 7.12 0.11 -2.96
C THR A 296 7.55 -0.59 -4.24
N ARG A 297 7.18 -0.11 -5.44
CA ARG A 297 7.59 -0.74 -6.72
C ARG A 297 9.09 -0.96 -6.85
N GLU A 298 9.91 -0.09 -6.25
CA GLU A 298 11.37 -0.18 -6.35
C GLU A 298 11.97 -1.40 -5.64
N PHE A 299 11.32 -1.93 -4.60
CA PHE A 299 11.88 -2.99 -3.76
C PHE A 299 10.92 -4.12 -3.40
N ARG A 300 9.63 -4.03 -3.74
CA ARG A 300 8.59 -4.96 -3.27
C ARG A 300 8.78 -6.41 -3.70
N THR A 301 9.52 -6.66 -4.78
CA THR A 301 9.89 -8.02 -5.22
C THR A 301 11.13 -8.55 -4.50
N GLY A 302 12.01 -7.67 -4.02
CA GLY A 302 13.22 -8.05 -3.28
C GLY A 302 12.99 -8.20 -1.77
N ASN A 303 12.11 -7.38 -1.19
CA ASN A 303 11.75 -7.45 0.23
C ASN A 303 10.23 -7.32 0.42
N VAL A 304 9.56 -8.48 0.44
CA VAL A 304 8.10 -8.56 0.52
C VAL A 304 7.54 -8.12 1.87
N GLU A 305 8.25 -8.36 2.98
CA GLU A 305 7.80 -7.99 4.32
C GLU A 305 7.78 -6.47 4.50
N ALA A 306 8.86 -5.80 4.09
CA ALA A 306 8.92 -4.34 4.13
C ALA A 306 7.80 -3.72 3.27
N ALA A 307 7.50 -4.29 2.10
CA ALA A 307 6.40 -3.78 1.27
C ALA A 307 5.04 -3.88 1.97
N VAL A 308 4.78 -4.99 2.69
CA VAL A 308 3.56 -5.13 3.51
C VAL A 308 3.49 -4.03 4.57
N ASP A 309 4.60 -3.73 5.26
CA ASP A 309 4.63 -2.63 6.24
C ASP A 309 4.14 -1.32 5.62
N TYR A 310 4.66 -0.95 4.45
CA TYR A 310 4.22 0.27 3.75
C TYR A 310 2.75 0.21 3.30
N PHE A 311 2.28 -0.91 2.75
CA PHE A 311 0.88 -1.04 2.35
C PHE A 311 -0.09 -0.89 3.52
N THR A 312 0.28 -1.35 4.73
CA THR A 312 -0.58 -1.18 5.90
C THR A 312 -0.79 0.28 6.29
N LEU A 313 0.13 1.17 5.91
CA LEU A 313 0.02 2.61 6.19
C LEU A 313 -1.11 3.27 5.39
N ILE A 314 -1.57 2.69 4.28
CA ILE A 314 -2.74 3.21 3.54
C ILE A 314 -3.97 3.27 4.46
N CYS A 315 -4.10 2.32 5.39
CA CYS A 315 -5.18 2.27 6.36
C CYS A 315 -5.06 3.28 7.51
N LEU A 316 -4.02 4.13 7.55
CA LEU A 316 -3.99 5.28 8.46
C LEU A 316 -5.21 6.18 8.24
N ASN A 317 -5.62 6.36 6.97
CA ASN A 317 -6.76 7.18 6.56
C ASN A 317 -8.12 6.47 6.63
N ALA A 318 -8.18 5.24 7.13
CA ALA A 318 -9.44 4.50 7.24
C ALA A 318 -10.34 5.05 8.37
N ASP A 319 -9.83 5.93 9.21
CA ASP A 319 -10.57 6.66 10.26
C ASP A 319 -11.35 7.87 9.72
N LEU A 320 -11.12 8.27 8.47
CA LEU A 320 -11.83 9.38 7.83
C LEU A 320 -13.35 9.10 7.74
N PRO A 321 -14.20 10.10 8.01
CA PRO A 321 -15.64 9.91 8.01
C PRO A 321 -16.20 9.68 6.60
N GLY A 322 -17.27 8.88 6.52
CA GLY A 322 -18.01 8.64 5.28
C GLY A 322 -17.37 7.57 4.38
N GLU A 323 -17.66 7.66 3.09
CA GLU A 323 -17.19 6.67 2.10
C GLU A 323 -15.69 6.76 1.82
N LEU A 324 -15.06 7.91 2.11
CA LEU A 324 -13.63 8.09 1.87
C LEU A 324 -12.78 7.15 2.73
N GLY A 325 -13.06 7.02 4.03
CA GLY A 325 -12.32 6.10 4.91
C GLY A 325 -12.46 4.63 4.50
N LYS A 326 -13.68 4.23 4.11
CA LYS A 326 -13.93 2.88 3.56
C LYS A 326 -13.18 2.65 2.24
N SER A 327 -13.15 3.65 1.36
CA SER A 327 -12.40 3.60 0.11
C SER A 327 -10.91 3.36 0.38
N GLN A 328 -10.30 4.09 1.33
CA GLN A 328 -8.88 3.89 1.68
C GLN A 328 -8.59 2.47 2.18
N ALA A 329 -9.46 1.90 3.02
CA ALA A 329 -9.34 0.51 3.46
C ALA A 329 -9.45 -0.48 2.29
N SER A 330 -10.43 -0.27 1.40
CA SER A 330 -10.62 -1.09 0.19
C SER A 330 -9.39 -1.07 -0.71
N VAL A 331 -8.80 0.11 -0.92
CA VAL A 331 -7.58 0.28 -1.74
C VAL A 331 -6.39 -0.44 -1.11
N CYS A 332 -6.24 -0.39 0.22
CA CYS A 332 -5.21 -1.17 0.92
C CYS A 332 -5.39 -2.68 0.66
N HIS A 333 -6.61 -3.20 0.80
CA HIS A 333 -6.91 -4.61 0.58
C HIS A 333 -6.75 -5.03 -0.88
N GLU A 334 -7.10 -4.17 -1.83
CA GLU A 334 -6.85 -4.35 -3.27
C GLU A 334 -5.36 -4.40 -3.59
N ALA A 335 -4.59 -3.42 -3.11
CA ALA A 335 -3.14 -3.37 -3.30
C ALA A 335 -2.45 -4.62 -2.73
N LEU A 336 -2.88 -5.10 -1.56
CA LEU A 336 -2.36 -6.34 -0.98
C LEU A 336 -2.70 -7.57 -1.84
N ARG A 337 -3.95 -7.67 -2.34
CA ARG A 337 -4.37 -8.78 -3.23
C ARG A 337 -3.56 -8.82 -4.52
N GLU A 338 -3.37 -7.67 -5.17
CA GLU A 338 -2.53 -7.59 -6.37
C GLU A 338 -1.07 -7.94 -6.06
N PHE A 339 -0.54 -7.44 -4.95
CA PHE A 339 0.84 -7.68 -4.52
C PHE A 339 1.12 -9.16 -4.24
N ILE A 340 0.16 -9.86 -3.62
CA ILE A 340 0.23 -11.31 -3.39
C ILE A 340 0.38 -12.06 -4.73
N LEU A 341 -0.43 -11.70 -5.73
CA LEU A 341 -0.39 -12.34 -7.05
C LEU A 341 0.84 -11.96 -7.88
N GLU A 342 1.37 -10.75 -7.70
CA GLU A 342 2.58 -10.28 -8.39
C GLU A 342 3.84 -10.98 -7.88
N THR A 343 3.98 -11.09 -6.56
CA THR A 343 5.18 -11.69 -5.93
C THR A 343 5.14 -13.21 -5.91
N ARG A 344 3.94 -13.79 -5.80
CA ARG A 344 3.71 -15.24 -5.65
C ARG A 344 4.40 -15.86 -4.44
N ASP A 345 4.81 -15.06 -3.45
CA ASP A 345 5.40 -15.53 -2.20
C ASP A 345 4.30 -15.79 -1.15
N PHE A 346 3.38 -16.70 -1.49
CA PHE A 346 2.13 -16.94 -0.76
C PHE A 346 2.38 -17.38 0.69
N ALA A 347 3.33 -18.30 0.91
CA ALA A 347 3.65 -18.81 2.24
C ALA A 347 4.14 -17.70 3.18
N LYS A 348 4.99 -16.80 2.68
CA LYS A 348 5.52 -15.69 3.47
C LYS A 348 4.46 -14.61 3.74
N LEU A 349 3.62 -14.31 2.75
CA LEU A 349 2.62 -13.23 2.85
C LEU A 349 1.35 -13.63 3.60
N LEU A 350 0.79 -14.80 3.28
CA LEU A 350 -0.50 -15.30 3.78
C LEU A 350 -0.35 -16.32 4.89
N GLY A 351 0.82 -16.95 5.01
CA GLY A 351 1.07 -18.03 5.95
C GLY A 351 0.98 -19.40 5.31
N ASP A 352 1.09 -20.43 6.14
CA ASP A 352 1.09 -21.82 5.72
C ASP A 352 0.36 -22.70 6.73
N ILE A 353 -0.05 -23.90 6.34
CA ILE A 353 -0.74 -24.86 7.20
C ILE A 353 0.19 -26.05 7.42
N LYS A 354 0.55 -26.32 8.68
CA LYS A 354 1.34 -27.49 9.04
C LYS A 354 0.55 -28.79 8.84
N SER A 355 1.27 -29.91 8.79
CA SER A 355 0.67 -31.25 8.66
C SER A 355 -0.27 -31.63 9.81
N ASP A 356 -0.13 -30.99 10.98
CA ASP A 356 -1.02 -31.16 12.13
C ASP A 356 -2.29 -30.28 12.05
N GLY A 357 -2.43 -29.47 10.99
CA GLY A 357 -3.53 -28.53 10.79
C GLY A 357 -3.34 -27.19 11.48
N THR A 358 -2.20 -26.94 12.14
CA THR A 358 -1.93 -25.64 12.76
C THR A 358 -1.48 -24.61 11.71
N ARG A 359 -2.08 -23.42 11.76
CA ARG A 359 -1.79 -22.32 10.84
C ARG A 359 -0.60 -21.50 11.32
N ILE A 360 0.37 -21.29 10.44
CA ILE A 360 1.47 -20.34 10.60
C ILE A 360 1.03 -19.02 9.97
N ARG A 361 1.08 -17.94 10.75
CA ARG A 361 0.65 -16.61 10.29
C ARG A 361 1.67 -15.97 9.36
N GLY A 362 1.23 -15.57 8.17
CA GLY A 362 2.04 -14.79 7.22
C GLY A 362 2.22 -13.33 7.65
N ALA A 363 3.06 -12.60 6.91
CA ALA A 363 3.39 -11.20 7.19
C ALA A 363 2.16 -10.28 7.22
N ILE A 364 1.15 -10.53 6.37
CA ILE A 364 -0.08 -9.74 6.32
C ILE A 364 -0.96 -10.06 7.53
N GLU A 365 -1.12 -11.35 7.86
CA GLU A 365 -1.93 -11.81 9.00
C GLU A 365 -1.35 -11.34 10.35
N GLN A 366 -0.04 -11.13 10.45
CA GLN A 366 0.57 -10.53 11.64
C GLN A 366 0.14 -9.07 11.87
N ARG A 367 -0.35 -8.37 10.84
CA ARG A 367 -0.70 -6.94 10.84
C ARG A 367 -2.21 -6.68 10.69
N LEU A 368 -3.06 -7.69 10.95
CA LEU A 368 -4.53 -7.63 10.79
C LEU A 368 -5.18 -6.35 11.33
N LYS A 369 -4.84 -5.98 12.58
CA LYS A 369 -5.43 -4.81 13.23
C LYS A 369 -5.10 -3.50 12.52
N LEU A 370 -3.95 -3.41 11.85
CA LEU A 370 -3.53 -2.21 11.12
C LEU A 370 -4.31 -2.05 9.81
N ILE A 371 -4.65 -3.16 9.16
CA ILE A 371 -5.44 -3.17 7.91
C ILE A 371 -6.95 -3.16 8.15
N LYS A 372 -7.40 -2.90 9.39
CA LYS A 372 -8.82 -2.80 9.77
C LYS A 372 -9.63 -4.07 9.51
N LEU A 373 -9.00 -5.23 9.72
CA LEU A 373 -9.67 -6.52 9.74
C LEU A 373 -9.69 -7.03 11.19
N ASP A 374 -10.87 -7.49 11.63
CA ASP A 374 -11.09 -7.83 13.04
C ASP A 374 -10.55 -9.21 13.39
N ASP A 375 -10.73 -10.18 12.49
CA ASP A 375 -10.40 -11.57 12.72
C ASP A 375 -9.76 -12.26 11.52
N GLN A 376 -9.35 -13.50 11.75
CA GLN A 376 -8.73 -14.36 10.75
C GLN A 376 -9.73 -14.77 9.65
N GLU A 377 -11.01 -14.95 9.99
CA GLU A 377 -12.02 -15.39 9.02
C GLU A 377 -12.27 -14.30 7.97
N GLU A 378 -12.36 -13.05 8.41
CA GLU A 378 -12.50 -11.89 7.56
C GLU A 378 -11.26 -11.69 6.69
N PHE A 379 -10.06 -11.92 7.23
CA PHE A 379 -8.83 -11.91 6.43
C PHE A 379 -8.82 -12.98 5.35
N LEU A 380 -9.21 -14.21 5.69
CA LEU A 380 -9.29 -15.29 4.72
C LEU A 380 -10.28 -14.95 3.62
N ARG A 381 -11.47 -14.48 3.99
CA ARG A 381 -12.53 -14.13 3.05
C ARG A 381 -12.17 -12.93 2.17
N THR A 382 -11.63 -11.87 2.75
CA THR A 382 -11.43 -10.58 2.05
C THR A 382 -10.13 -10.55 1.27
N ILE A 383 -9.05 -11.12 1.79
CA ILE A 383 -7.74 -11.11 1.13
C ILE A 383 -7.52 -12.41 0.36
N THR A 384 -7.58 -13.56 1.04
CA THR A 384 -7.12 -14.83 0.46
C THR A 384 -8.09 -15.39 -0.59
N VAL A 385 -9.38 -15.50 -0.27
CA VAL A 385 -10.41 -16.01 -1.19
C VAL A 385 -10.57 -15.09 -2.39
N GLN A 386 -10.56 -13.78 -2.19
CA GLN A 386 -10.68 -12.84 -3.31
C GLN A 386 -9.43 -12.84 -4.20
N ALA A 387 -8.22 -12.97 -3.62
CA ALA A 387 -7.01 -13.19 -4.43
C ALA A 387 -7.09 -14.51 -5.21
N ALA A 388 -7.63 -15.57 -4.61
CA ALA A 388 -7.84 -16.86 -5.27
C ALA A 388 -8.82 -16.76 -6.45
N ALA A 389 -9.93 -16.02 -6.28
CA ALA A 389 -10.89 -15.76 -7.34
C ALA A 389 -10.26 -14.99 -8.51
N VAL A 390 -9.47 -13.95 -8.22
CA VAL A 390 -8.75 -13.19 -9.26
C VAL A 390 -7.70 -14.06 -9.98
N ALA A 391 -7.03 -14.97 -9.27
CA ALA A 391 -6.12 -15.94 -9.88
C ALA A 391 -6.88 -16.91 -10.80
N ASP A 392 -8.07 -17.38 -10.39
CA ASP A 392 -8.91 -18.27 -11.17
C ASP A 392 -9.40 -17.61 -12.46
N ASP A 393 -9.89 -16.37 -12.37
CA ASP A 393 -10.34 -15.57 -13.51
C ASP A 393 -9.20 -15.29 -14.51
N LYS A 394 -7.95 -15.18 -14.03
CA LYS A 394 -6.75 -15.03 -14.86
C LYS A 394 -6.27 -16.36 -15.46
N GLY A 395 -6.90 -17.48 -15.14
CA GLY A 395 -6.50 -18.82 -15.60
C GLY A 395 -5.27 -19.40 -14.86
N LEU A 396 -4.82 -18.75 -13.78
CA LEU A 396 -3.68 -19.20 -12.96
C LEU A 396 -4.12 -20.31 -12.01
N THR A 397 -4.43 -21.47 -12.57
CA THR A 397 -5.05 -22.60 -11.84
C THR A 397 -4.22 -23.07 -10.64
N ALA A 398 -2.90 -23.16 -10.77
CA ALA A 398 -2.02 -23.60 -9.69
C ALA A 398 -1.98 -22.58 -8.53
N ASP A 399 -1.91 -21.28 -8.86
CA ASP A 399 -1.95 -20.20 -7.87
C ASP A 399 -3.32 -20.19 -7.14
N ALA A 400 -4.43 -20.32 -7.89
CA ALA A 400 -5.77 -20.37 -7.34
C ALA A 400 -5.96 -21.56 -6.39
N VAL A 401 -5.52 -22.76 -6.78
CA VAL A 401 -5.57 -23.97 -5.96
C VAL A 401 -4.82 -23.78 -4.63
N LEU A 402 -3.63 -23.19 -4.66
CA LEU A 402 -2.87 -22.92 -3.45
C LEU A 402 -3.56 -21.87 -2.56
N LEU A 403 -4.07 -20.79 -3.16
CA LEU A 403 -4.75 -19.73 -2.42
C LEU A 403 -6.04 -20.22 -1.76
N TYR A 404 -6.87 -21.01 -2.45
CA TYR A 404 -8.05 -21.63 -1.85
C TYR A 404 -7.70 -22.65 -0.76
N HIS A 405 -6.60 -23.38 -0.92
CA HIS A 405 -6.08 -24.24 0.15
C HIS A 405 -5.70 -23.45 1.40
N LEU A 406 -4.95 -22.34 1.24
CA LEU A 406 -4.58 -21.45 2.34
C LEU A 406 -5.78 -20.71 2.95
N ALA A 407 -6.86 -20.53 2.17
CA ALA A 407 -8.14 -19.99 2.63
C ALA A 407 -9.00 -21.02 3.39
N GLU A 408 -8.54 -22.27 3.50
CA GLU A 408 -9.29 -23.40 4.07
C GLU A 408 -10.58 -23.74 3.31
N ASP A 409 -10.68 -23.33 2.05
CA ASP A 409 -11.80 -23.62 1.16
C ASP A 409 -11.45 -24.81 0.25
N TYR A 410 -11.40 -25.98 0.89
CA TYR A 410 -10.97 -27.22 0.25
C TYR A 410 -11.94 -27.70 -0.84
N ASP A 411 -13.23 -27.33 -0.75
CA ASP A 411 -14.23 -27.72 -1.74
C ASP A 411 -13.99 -27.00 -3.07
N ASN A 412 -13.73 -25.67 -3.03
CA ASN A 412 -13.39 -24.91 -4.23
C ASN A 412 -12.09 -25.38 -4.88
N VAL A 413 -11.10 -25.82 -4.09
CA VAL A 413 -9.89 -26.48 -4.65
C VAL A 413 -10.29 -27.67 -5.52
N VAL A 414 -11.16 -28.55 -5.03
CA VAL A 414 -11.59 -29.74 -5.78
C VAL A 414 -12.43 -29.37 -6.99
N VAL A 415 -13.27 -28.33 -6.92
CA VAL A 415 -14.03 -27.82 -8.07
C VAL A 415 -13.09 -27.34 -9.20
N ILE A 416 -12.05 -26.59 -8.85
CA ILE A 416 -11.06 -26.09 -9.82
C ILE A 416 -10.26 -27.25 -10.42
N LEU A 417 -9.83 -28.22 -9.60
CA LEU A 417 -9.16 -29.42 -10.07
C LEU A 417 -10.07 -30.24 -11.00
N ASN A 418 -11.35 -30.39 -10.68
CA ASN A 418 -12.33 -31.08 -11.53
C ASN A 418 -12.47 -30.41 -12.90
N ARG A 419 -12.51 -29.07 -12.94
CA ARG A 419 -12.57 -28.31 -14.19
C ARG A 419 -11.30 -28.53 -15.02
N SER A 420 -10.13 -28.37 -14.38
CA SER A 420 -8.82 -28.54 -15.04
C SER A 420 -8.59 -29.95 -15.55
N LEU A 421 -8.94 -30.98 -14.76
CA LEU A 421 -8.89 -32.38 -15.20
C LEU A 421 -9.88 -32.66 -16.32
N SER A 422 -11.11 -32.13 -16.24
CA SER A 422 -12.10 -32.28 -17.31
C SER A 422 -11.61 -31.67 -18.63
N ASP A 423 -10.92 -30.53 -18.57
CA ASP A 423 -10.25 -29.93 -19.72
C ASP A 423 -9.11 -30.82 -20.24
N ALA A 424 -8.28 -31.40 -19.38
CA ALA A 424 -7.22 -32.33 -19.76
C ALA A 424 -7.71 -33.64 -20.39
N VAL A 425 -8.84 -34.18 -19.91
CA VAL A 425 -9.53 -35.34 -20.50
C VAL A 425 -10.06 -34.96 -21.90
N ALA A 426 -10.58 -33.74 -22.07
CA ALA A 426 -11.17 -33.29 -23.32
C ALA A 426 -10.17 -33.06 -24.47
N VAL A 427 -8.88 -32.93 -24.16
CA VAL A 427 -7.81 -32.82 -25.16
C VAL A 427 -7.75 -34.08 -26.02
N ASN A 428 -7.68 -33.91 -27.34
CA ASN A 428 -7.63 -35.03 -28.29
C ASN A 428 -6.38 -35.91 -28.09
N LEU A 429 -6.52 -37.21 -28.36
CA LEU A 429 -5.42 -38.18 -28.29
C LEU A 429 -4.25 -37.75 -29.19
N GLY A 430 -3.03 -37.72 -28.64
CA GLY A 430 -1.80 -37.38 -29.39
C GLY A 430 -1.52 -35.88 -29.57
N SER A 431 -2.32 -35.00 -28.98
CA SER A 431 -2.01 -33.57 -28.90
C SER A 431 -1.20 -33.24 -27.62
N ALA A 432 -0.47 -32.12 -27.62
CA ALA A 432 0.40 -31.76 -26.50
C ALA A 432 -0.40 -31.63 -25.18
N ALA A 433 0.11 -32.23 -24.11
CA ALA A 433 -0.49 -32.16 -22.78
C ALA A 433 -0.67 -30.69 -22.33
N LEU A 434 -1.79 -30.40 -21.65
CA LEU A 434 -2.00 -29.10 -21.02
C LEU A 434 -0.91 -28.85 -19.98
N ARG A 435 -0.27 -27.68 -20.05
CA ARG A 435 0.72 -27.23 -19.08
C ARG A 435 0.15 -26.07 -18.27
N LEU A 436 0.22 -26.18 -16.95
CA LEU A 436 -0.14 -25.11 -16.05
C LEU A 436 0.99 -24.08 -15.96
N GLN A 437 0.66 -22.80 -15.85
CA GLN A 437 1.65 -21.77 -15.52
C GLN A 437 2.11 -21.93 -14.07
N GLN A 438 3.42 -21.95 -13.87
CA GLN A 438 4.05 -22.15 -12.57
C GLN A 438 3.75 -20.99 -11.60
N PRO A 439 3.44 -21.28 -10.32
CA PRO A 439 3.80 -20.41 -9.20
C PRO A 439 5.32 -20.32 -9.12
N LYS A 440 5.90 -19.12 -8.97
CA LYS A 440 7.35 -19.04 -8.71
C LYS A 440 7.62 -19.69 -7.34
N PRO A 441 8.62 -20.58 -7.20
CA PRO A 441 9.06 -21.00 -5.89
C PRO A 441 9.51 -19.74 -5.14
N GLY A 442 8.94 -19.51 -3.95
CA GLY A 442 9.43 -18.50 -3.03
C GLY A 442 10.94 -18.65 -2.91
N ALA A 443 11.66 -17.52 -2.90
CA ALA A 443 13.11 -17.48 -2.89
C ALA A 443 13.66 -18.12 -1.59
N ALA A 444 13.80 -19.44 -1.59
CA ALA A 444 14.65 -20.15 -0.66
C ALA A 444 16.08 -20.16 -1.22
N GLN A 445 16.93 -19.37 -0.56
CA GLN A 445 18.39 -19.51 -0.45
C GLN A 445 19.28 -18.98 -1.59
N GLN A 446 19.65 -17.70 -1.46
CA GLN A 446 21.07 -17.33 -1.40
C GLN A 446 21.30 -16.40 -0.20
N THR A 447 21.11 -16.91 1.02
CA THR A 447 21.71 -16.31 2.22
C THR A 447 22.85 -17.23 2.65
N GLN A 448 24.07 -16.84 2.27
CA GLN A 448 25.27 -17.25 2.99
C GLN A 448 25.20 -16.62 4.39
N THR A 449 24.84 -17.41 5.40
CA THR A 449 25.21 -17.15 6.79
C THR A 449 25.33 -18.48 7.52
N ASP A 450 26.41 -18.61 8.28
CA ASP A 450 26.95 -19.79 8.91
C ASP A 450 25.97 -20.61 9.77
N GLY A 451 26.09 -21.94 9.66
CA GLY A 451 26.16 -22.82 10.82
C GLY A 451 24.92 -22.99 11.70
N GLN A 452 23.80 -23.48 11.15
CA GLN A 452 22.88 -24.31 11.94
C GLN A 452 22.12 -25.30 11.06
N GLN A 453 22.35 -26.58 11.32
CA GLN A 453 21.70 -27.71 10.64
C GLN A 453 20.20 -27.70 10.92
N VAL A 454 19.40 -27.32 9.92
CA VAL A 454 17.98 -27.66 9.88
C VAL A 454 17.85 -29.01 9.21
N THR A 455 17.24 -29.96 9.92
CA THR A 455 17.03 -31.34 9.48
C THR A 455 16.10 -31.40 8.24
N PRO A 456 16.30 -32.35 7.30
CA PRO A 456 15.60 -32.37 6.00
C PRO A 456 14.09 -32.67 6.04
N ALA A 457 13.49 -32.89 7.21
CA ALA A 457 12.13 -33.42 7.33
C ALA A 457 11.01 -32.35 7.33
N GLU A 458 11.31 -31.08 7.56
CA GLU A 458 10.29 -30.03 7.73
C GLU A 458 9.99 -29.22 6.46
N ALA A 459 10.79 -29.36 5.39
CA ALA A 459 10.57 -28.67 4.12
C ALA A 459 9.56 -29.37 3.18
N ALA A 460 9.05 -30.55 3.57
CA ALA A 460 8.34 -31.46 2.68
C ALA A 460 6.80 -31.29 2.66
N SER A 461 6.19 -30.52 3.57
CA SER A 461 4.73 -30.60 3.76
C SER A 461 3.87 -29.64 2.92
N SER A 462 4.43 -28.54 2.39
CA SER A 462 3.66 -27.54 1.62
C SER A 462 4.33 -27.10 0.30
N PHE A 463 5.66 -27.02 0.29
CA PHE A 463 6.44 -26.55 -0.87
C PHE A 463 6.43 -27.51 -2.07
N SER A 464 6.18 -28.81 -1.85
CA SER A 464 6.13 -29.80 -2.93
C SER A 464 4.85 -29.75 -3.78
N LEU A 465 3.83 -28.96 -3.40
CA LEU A 465 2.58 -28.82 -4.15
C LEU A 465 2.64 -27.78 -5.28
N THR A 466 3.64 -26.90 -5.30
CA THR A 466 3.71 -25.73 -6.19
C THR A 466 4.55 -25.93 -7.44
N SER A 467 5.32 -27.01 -7.55
CA SER A 467 6.25 -27.27 -8.67
C SER A 467 5.66 -28.12 -9.80
N VAL A 468 4.34 -28.32 -9.81
CA VAL A 468 3.71 -29.32 -10.67
C VAL A 468 3.15 -28.68 -11.96
N GLU A 469 3.76 -29.02 -13.11
CA GLU A 469 3.37 -28.52 -14.44
C GLU A 469 2.10 -29.17 -15.00
N ASP A 470 1.77 -30.37 -14.50
CA ASP A 470 0.71 -31.23 -15.02
C ASP A 470 -0.53 -31.22 -14.10
N PRO A 471 -1.72 -30.87 -14.63
CA PRO A 471 -2.95 -30.84 -13.84
C PRO A 471 -3.29 -32.21 -13.23
N VAL A 472 -2.87 -33.33 -13.83
CA VAL A 472 -3.10 -34.67 -13.28
C VAL A 472 -2.28 -34.90 -12.03
N THR A 473 -0.98 -34.59 -12.09
CA THR A 473 -0.08 -34.73 -10.94
C THR A 473 -0.50 -33.79 -9.79
N LEU A 474 -0.94 -32.57 -10.09
CA LEU A 474 -1.43 -31.63 -9.07
C LEU A 474 -2.67 -32.17 -8.37
N ALA A 475 -3.63 -32.70 -9.14
CA ALA A 475 -4.84 -33.30 -8.59
C ALA A 475 -4.54 -34.56 -7.77
N GLN A 476 -3.61 -35.41 -8.21
CA GLN A 476 -3.19 -36.60 -7.46
C GLN A 476 -2.59 -36.23 -6.09
N ASN A 477 -1.70 -35.22 -6.05
CA ASN A 477 -1.08 -34.77 -4.80
C ASN A 477 -2.13 -34.19 -3.84
N MET A 478 -2.99 -33.29 -4.32
CA MET A 478 -4.02 -32.65 -3.48
C MET A 478 -5.07 -33.63 -2.97
N ILE A 479 -5.58 -34.52 -3.83
CA ILE A 479 -6.57 -35.53 -3.42
C ILE A 479 -5.93 -36.56 -2.48
N GLY A 480 -4.67 -36.96 -2.74
CA GLY A 480 -3.92 -37.84 -1.85
C GLY A 480 -3.82 -37.26 -0.44
N LEU A 481 -3.48 -35.97 -0.34
CA LEU A 481 -3.45 -35.24 0.93
C LEU A 481 -4.83 -35.20 1.60
N TYR A 482 -5.88 -34.83 0.85
CA TYR A 482 -7.24 -34.67 1.39
C TYR A 482 -7.91 -35.98 1.80
N ASN A 483 -7.60 -37.08 1.13
CA ASN A 483 -8.13 -38.40 1.48
C ASN A 483 -7.43 -39.03 2.68
N THR A 484 -6.14 -38.71 2.88
CA THR A 484 -5.36 -39.26 3.99
C THR A 484 -5.73 -38.60 5.32
N ASN A 485 -6.08 -37.31 5.30
CA ASN A 485 -6.39 -36.55 6.51
C ASN A 485 -7.91 -36.35 6.68
N ALA A 486 -8.47 -36.91 7.75
CA ALA A 486 -9.90 -36.83 8.07
C ALA A 486 -10.42 -35.39 8.21
N MET A 487 -9.56 -34.43 8.59
CA MET A 487 -9.94 -33.02 8.73
C MET A 487 -10.37 -32.41 7.39
N TYR A 488 -9.62 -32.68 6.32
CA TYR A 488 -9.94 -32.18 4.98
C TYR A 488 -11.12 -32.95 4.38
N TYR A 489 -11.13 -34.27 4.57
CA TYR A 489 -12.14 -35.17 4.01
C TYR A 489 -13.59 -34.78 4.34
N GLN A 490 -13.83 -34.26 5.55
CA GLN A 490 -15.16 -33.86 6.02
C GLN A 490 -15.64 -32.52 5.45
N LYS A 491 -14.72 -31.64 5.06
CA LYS A 491 -15.04 -30.29 4.55
C LYS A 491 -15.33 -30.27 3.04
N ILE A 492 -15.05 -31.35 2.32
CA ILE A 492 -15.22 -31.47 0.86
C ILE A 492 -16.54 -32.16 0.55
N HIS A 493 -17.32 -31.64 -0.41
CA HIS A 493 -18.56 -32.27 -0.81
C HIS A 493 -18.29 -33.64 -1.46
N PRO A 494 -19.04 -34.71 -1.09
CA PRO A 494 -18.84 -36.05 -1.65
C PRO A 494 -18.92 -36.08 -3.18
N ILE A 495 -19.86 -35.32 -3.75
CA ILE A 495 -20.06 -35.23 -5.21
C ILE A 495 -18.81 -34.72 -5.92
N ASN A 496 -18.19 -33.66 -5.39
CA ASN A 496 -17.00 -33.04 -5.98
C ASN A 496 -15.80 -33.99 -5.90
N ARG A 497 -15.64 -34.68 -4.76
CA ARG A 497 -14.56 -35.65 -4.55
C ARG A 497 -14.70 -36.88 -5.44
N GLU A 498 -15.90 -37.44 -5.53
CA GLU A 498 -16.20 -38.58 -6.41
C GLU A 498 -15.97 -38.21 -7.87
N ALA A 499 -16.38 -37.01 -8.29
CA ALA A 499 -16.12 -36.51 -9.63
C ALA A 499 -14.62 -36.45 -9.94
N CYS A 500 -13.81 -35.97 -8.98
CA CYS A 500 -12.36 -35.90 -9.12
C CYS A 500 -11.73 -37.29 -9.27
N GLY A 501 -12.16 -38.25 -8.45
CA GLY A 501 -11.71 -39.64 -8.54
C GLY A 501 -12.05 -40.30 -9.87
N ILE A 502 -13.25 -40.03 -10.41
CA ILE A 502 -13.66 -40.50 -11.74
C ILE A 502 -12.79 -39.87 -12.83
N LEU A 503 -12.55 -38.56 -12.78
CA LEU A 503 -11.73 -37.85 -13.77
C LEU A 503 -10.27 -38.33 -13.78
N LEU A 504 -9.69 -38.63 -12.61
CA LEU A 504 -8.36 -39.24 -12.53
C LEU A 504 -8.31 -40.63 -13.19
N ARG A 505 -9.33 -41.46 -13.00
CA ARG A 505 -9.43 -42.75 -13.68
C ARG A 505 -9.65 -42.60 -15.19
N MET A 506 -10.38 -41.57 -15.62
CA MET A 506 -10.50 -41.24 -17.05
C MET A 506 -9.15 -40.86 -17.67
N MET A 507 -8.30 -40.12 -16.95
CA MET A 507 -6.94 -39.79 -17.39
C MET A 507 -6.03 -41.02 -17.45
N ASP A 508 -6.12 -41.93 -16.48
CA ASP A 508 -5.39 -43.21 -16.53
C ASP A 508 -5.82 -44.04 -17.75
N ALA A 509 -7.13 -44.16 -18.00
CA ALA A 509 -7.67 -44.81 -19.19
C ALA A 509 -7.15 -44.14 -20.48
N LYS A 510 -7.19 -42.80 -20.57
CA LYS A 510 -6.64 -42.04 -21.72
C LYS A 510 -5.17 -42.38 -21.97
N SER A 511 -4.34 -42.40 -20.92
CA SER A 511 -2.91 -42.73 -21.05
C SER A 511 -2.67 -44.13 -21.62
N LYS A 512 -3.53 -45.11 -21.26
CA LYS A 512 -3.47 -46.49 -21.76
C LYS A 512 -3.94 -46.60 -23.22
N VAL A 513 -4.93 -45.80 -23.62
CA VAL A 513 -5.35 -45.66 -25.02
C VAL A 513 -4.21 -45.08 -25.86
N GLU A 514 -3.53 -44.04 -25.38
CA GLU A 514 -2.37 -43.44 -26.09
C GLU A 514 -1.18 -44.41 -26.18
N ALA A 515 -0.97 -45.23 -25.14
CA ALA A 515 0.06 -46.29 -25.13
C ALA A 515 -0.30 -47.53 -25.97
N GLY A 516 -1.48 -47.58 -26.60
CA GLY A 516 -1.94 -48.71 -27.41
C GLY A 516 -2.31 -49.97 -26.61
N LYS A 517 -2.56 -49.84 -25.31
CA LYS A 517 -2.97 -50.96 -24.43
C LYS A 517 -4.49 -51.11 -24.44
N TRP A 518 -5.06 -51.51 -25.57
CA TRP A 518 -6.52 -51.47 -25.84
C TRP A 518 -7.37 -52.27 -24.86
N ALA A 519 -7.01 -53.52 -24.55
CA ALA A 519 -7.77 -54.36 -23.63
C ALA A 519 -7.82 -53.78 -22.20
N GLN A 520 -6.67 -53.34 -21.67
CA GLN A 520 -6.59 -52.73 -20.33
C GLN A 520 -7.37 -51.41 -20.29
N ALA A 521 -7.24 -50.57 -21.32
CA ALA A 521 -7.99 -49.33 -21.41
C ALA A 521 -9.51 -49.57 -21.44
N LEU A 522 -9.97 -50.59 -22.16
CA LEU A 522 -11.40 -50.94 -22.22
C LEU A 522 -11.91 -51.45 -20.87
N ASP A 523 -11.12 -52.26 -20.16
CA ASP A 523 -11.44 -52.70 -18.79
C ASP A 523 -11.55 -51.51 -17.83
N ASP A 524 -10.62 -50.57 -17.89
CA ASP A 524 -10.67 -49.35 -17.05
C ASP A 524 -11.90 -48.49 -17.36
N ILE A 525 -12.25 -48.33 -18.64
CA ILE A 525 -13.45 -47.60 -19.04
C ILE A 525 -14.72 -48.33 -18.56
N ASN A 526 -14.76 -49.66 -18.61
CA ASN A 526 -15.87 -50.45 -18.06
C ASN A 526 -15.96 -50.29 -16.53
N ASN A 527 -14.82 -50.22 -15.83
CA ASN A 527 -14.77 -50.01 -14.38
C ASN A 527 -15.27 -48.62 -13.95
N LEU A 528 -15.32 -47.63 -14.85
CA LEU A 528 -15.95 -46.33 -14.56
C LEU A 528 -17.47 -46.45 -14.37
N GLN A 529 -18.11 -47.51 -14.90
CA GLN A 529 -19.57 -47.73 -14.84
C GLN A 529 -20.40 -46.57 -15.41
N ILE A 530 -19.81 -45.77 -16.31
CA ILE A 530 -20.48 -44.66 -17.00
C ILE A 530 -21.13 -45.13 -18.31
N LEU A 531 -20.45 -46.05 -19.02
CA LEU A 531 -20.90 -46.58 -20.31
C LEU A 531 -21.48 -48.00 -20.14
N PRO A 532 -22.52 -48.36 -20.91
CA PRO A 532 -23.17 -49.66 -20.79
C PRO A 532 -22.41 -50.78 -21.54
N LEU A 533 -21.10 -50.91 -21.30
CA LEU A 533 -20.25 -51.96 -21.92
C LEU A 533 -20.62 -53.37 -21.46
N SER A 534 -21.28 -53.49 -20.30
CA SER A 534 -21.72 -54.78 -19.74
C SER A 534 -23.16 -55.16 -20.11
N ALA A 535 -23.82 -54.43 -21.02
CA ALA A 535 -25.25 -54.57 -21.31
C ALA A 535 -25.64 -55.86 -22.04
N ARG A 536 -24.74 -56.44 -22.86
CA ARG A 536 -24.97 -57.65 -23.66
C ARG A 536 -26.28 -57.60 -24.46
N GLY A 537 -26.61 -56.45 -25.05
CA GLY A 537 -27.85 -56.25 -25.83
C GLY A 537 -29.10 -55.89 -25.02
N SER A 538 -29.02 -55.72 -23.70
CA SER A 538 -30.17 -55.35 -22.87
C SER A 538 -30.53 -53.87 -23.01
N VAL A 539 -31.60 -53.59 -23.76
CA VAL A 539 -32.12 -52.23 -23.98
C VAL A 539 -32.57 -51.56 -22.68
N ALA A 540 -33.08 -52.34 -21.70
CA ALA A 540 -33.50 -51.81 -20.40
C ALA A 540 -32.30 -51.27 -19.60
N TYR A 541 -31.18 -51.99 -19.61
CA TYR A 541 -29.95 -51.57 -18.95
C TYR A 541 -29.35 -50.33 -19.63
N ILE A 542 -29.32 -50.31 -20.96
CA ILE A 542 -28.83 -49.14 -21.74
C ILE A 542 -29.66 -47.89 -21.43
N ARG A 543 -30.99 -48.02 -21.32
CA ARG A 543 -31.87 -46.90 -20.96
C ARG A 543 -31.62 -46.41 -19.53
N SER A 544 -31.42 -47.32 -18.58
CA SER A 544 -31.06 -46.98 -17.20
C SER A 544 -29.71 -46.25 -17.13
N ALA A 545 -28.71 -46.72 -17.88
CA ALA A 545 -27.42 -46.05 -17.99
C ALA A 545 -27.55 -44.64 -18.59
N ALA A 546 -28.40 -44.44 -19.60
CA ALA A 546 -28.65 -43.12 -20.20
C ALA A 546 -29.34 -42.14 -19.22
N GLN A 547 -30.23 -42.65 -18.37
CA GLN A 547 -30.83 -41.87 -17.28
C GLN A 547 -29.80 -41.50 -16.22
N ALA A 548 -28.96 -42.46 -15.78
CA ALA A 548 -27.88 -42.23 -14.83
C ALA A 548 -26.84 -41.23 -15.37
N PHE A 549 -26.49 -41.32 -16.66
CA PHE A 549 -25.61 -40.37 -17.34
C PHE A 549 -26.14 -38.94 -17.27
N SER A 550 -27.47 -38.78 -17.29
CA SER A 550 -28.10 -37.46 -17.19
C SER A 550 -28.04 -36.84 -15.79
N ALA A 551 -27.79 -37.64 -14.76
CA ALA A 551 -27.61 -37.19 -13.38
C ALA A 551 -26.14 -36.93 -13.01
N LEU A 552 -25.18 -37.21 -13.91
CA LEU A 552 -23.76 -37.00 -13.66
C LEU A 552 -23.40 -35.50 -13.62
N PRO A 553 -22.38 -35.12 -12.81
CA PRO A 553 -21.84 -33.76 -12.82
C PRO A 553 -21.41 -33.31 -14.23
N ALA A 554 -21.63 -32.03 -14.55
CA ALA A 554 -21.34 -31.48 -15.88
C ALA A 554 -19.88 -31.70 -16.32
N VAL A 555 -18.93 -31.62 -15.38
CA VAL A 555 -17.50 -31.85 -15.59
C VAL A 555 -17.19 -33.28 -16.06
N ILE A 556 -18.01 -34.26 -15.69
CA ILE A 556 -17.91 -35.65 -16.16
C ILE A 556 -18.67 -35.82 -17.49
N ALA A 557 -19.91 -35.33 -17.53
CA ALA A 557 -20.80 -35.53 -18.67
C ALA A 557 -20.22 -34.95 -19.98
N ARG A 558 -19.49 -33.83 -19.90
CA ARG A 558 -18.80 -33.22 -21.04
C ARG A 558 -17.81 -34.16 -21.73
N ASN A 559 -17.20 -35.08 -20.97
CA ASN A 559 -16.21 -36.03 -21.48
C ASN A 559 -16.83 -37.35 -21.97
N GLY A 560 -18.15 -37.52 -21.88
CA GLY A 560 -18.84 -38.74 -22.33
C GLY A 560 -18.59 -39.05 -23.81
N GLY A 561 -18.52 -38.01 -24.66
CA GLY A 561 -18.20 -38.19 -26.09
C GLY A 561 -16.81 -38.77 -26.31
N ASN A 562 -15.79 -38.29 -25.58
CA ASN A 562 -14.43 -38.79 -25.68
C ASN A 562 -14.33 -40.23 -25.20
N LEU A 563 -15.00 -40.58 -24.09
CA LEU A 563 -15.05 -41.96 -23.60
C LEU A 563 -15.67 -42.93 -24.60
N ILE A 564 -16.75 -42.52 -25.29
CA ILE A 564 -17.38 -43.32 -26.34
C ILE A 564 -16.39 -43.54 -27.49
N MET A 565 -15.72 -42.48 -27.94
CA MET A 565 -14.73 -42.57 -29.02
C MET A 565 -13.53 -43.45 -28.65
N TRP A 566 -13.02 -43.33 -27.42
CA TRP A 566 -11.93 -44.16 -26.91
C TRP A 566 -12.34 -45.62 -26.83
N SER A 567 -13.54 -45.90 -26.33
CA SER A 567 -14.09 -47.27 -26.25
C SER A 567 -14.18 -47.90 -27.63
N ILE A 568 -14.72 -47.18 -28.62
CA ILE A 568 -14.87 -47.69 -29.99
C ILE A 568 -13.52 -47.88 -30.68
N THR A 569 -12.57 -46.98 -30.43
CA THR A 569 -11.20 -47.14 -30.93
C THR A 569 -10.55 -48.40 -30.34
N CYS A 570 -10.69 -48.62 -29.03
CA CYS A 570 -10.16 -49.81 -28.36
C CYS A 570 -10.82 -51.09 -28.92
N ILE A 571 -12.15 -51.11 -29.03
CA ILE A 571 -12.89 -52.27 -29.56
C ILE A 571 -12.46 -52.57 -31.00
N SER A 572 -12.38 -51.55 -31.88
CA SER A 572 -12.01 -51.73 -33.29
C SER A 572 -10.59 -52.29 -33.42
N ARG A 573 -9.61 -51.68 -32.74
CA ARG A 573 -8.21 -52.12 -32.77
C ARG A 573 -8.00 -53.50 -32.15
N GLU A 574 -8.71 -53.81 -31.07
CA GLU A 574 -8.64 -55.11 -30.43
C GLU A 574 -9.27 -56.21 -31.29
N ARG A 575 -10.36 -55.89 -32.01
CA ARG A 575 -10.98 -56.80 -32.99
C ARG A 575 -10.08 -57.03 -34.20
N GLU A 576 -9.45 -55.98 -34.75
CA GLU A 576 -8.42 -56.11 -35.80
C GLU A 576 -7.28 -57.02 -35.35
N ARG A 577 -6.79 -56.84 -34.12
CA ARG A 577 -5.73 -57.68 -33.53
C ARG A 577 -6.15 -59.15 -33.41
N LEU A 578 -7.38 -59.42 -33.01
CA LEU A 578 -7.92 -60.78 -32.89
C LEU A 578 -8.11 -61.44 -34.26
N GLN A 579 -8.49 -60.68 -35.29
CA GLN A 579 -8.68 -61.15 -36.66
C GLN A 579 -7.36 -61.39 -37.42
N GLN A 580 -6.28 -60.66 -37.10
CA GLN A 580 -4.96 -60.84 -37.71
C GLN A 580 -4.15 -62.04 -37.13
N GLY A 581 -4.69 -62.74 -36.13
CA GLY A 581 -4.02 -63.90 -35.53
C GLY A 581 -4.02 -65.12 -36.44
N VAL A 582 -2.85 -65.71 -36.69
CA VAL A 582 -2.59 -66.83 -37.63
C VAL A 582 -3.36 -68.15 -37.33
N TYR A 583 -4.04 -68.25 -36.19
CA TYR A 583 -4.81 -69.44 -35.79
C TYR A 583 -6.22 -69.05 -35.34
N GLU A 584 -7.24 -69.54 -36.05
CA GLU A 584 -8.65 -69.44 -35.63
C GLU A 584 -8.90 -70.31 -34.41
N ASN A 585 -9.59 -69.76 -33.41
CA ASN A 585 -9.89 -70.42 -32.15
C ASN A 585 -11.30 -69.96 -31.75
N ASP A 586 -12.23 -70.88 -31.44
CA ASP A 586 -13.64 -70.56 -31.08
C ASP A 586 -13.74 -69.49 -29.99
N MET A 587 -12.79 -69.49 -29.04
CA MET A 587 -12.72 -68.53 -27.95
C MET A 587 -12.38 -67.10 -28.42
N ARG A 588 -11.61 -66.95 -29.51
CA ARG A 588 -11.31 -65.64 -30.12
C ARG A 588 -12.52 -65.09 -30.86
N GLN A 589 -13.26 -65.96 -31.55
CA GLN A 589 -14.46 -65.57 -32.29
C GLN A 589 -15.57 -65.14 -31.32
N SER A 590 -15.75 -65.88 -30.21
CA SER A 590 -16.63 -65.49 -29.11
C SER A 590 -16.27 -64.13 -28.51
N LEU A 591 -14.98 -63.84 -28.30
CA LEU A 591 -14.53 -62.56 -27.77
C LEU A 591 -14.75 -61.41 -28.76
N ALA A 592 -14.50 -61.65 -30.06
CA ALA A 592 -14.77 -60.67 -31.12
C ALA A 592 -16.27 -60.35 -31.23
N ASP A 593 -17.14 -61.35 -31.10
CA ASP A 593 -18.60 -61.16 -31.08
C ASP A 593 -19.07 -60.38 -29.84
N GLN A 594 -18.45 -60.61 -28.68
CA GLN A 594 -18.69 -59.83 -27.47
C GLN A 594 -18.30 -58.36 -27.66
N LEU A 595 -17.12 -58.09 -28.22
CA LEU A 595 -16.66 -56.73 -28.54
C LEU A 595 -17.61 -56.03 -29.54
N LEU A 596 -18.09 -56.76 -30.55
CA LEU A 596 -19.07 -56.23 -31.50
C LEU A 596 -20.41 -55.91 -30.81
N SER A 597 -20.85 -56.75 -29.88
CA SER A 597 -22.03 -56.46 -29.06
C SER A 597 -21.85 -55.19 -28.22
N MET A 598 -20.68 -55.00 -27.59
CA MET A 598 -20.37 -53.79 -26.82
C MET A 598 -20.43 -52.54 -27.69
N ALA A 599 -19.90 -52.59 -28.92
CA ALA A 599 -19.97 -51.47 -29.86
C ALA A 599 -21.41 -51.12 -30.24
N LYS A 600 -22.26 -52.12 -30.50
CA LYS A 600 -23.70 -51.92 -30.78
C LYS A 600 -24.41 -51.28 -29.59
N ASP A 601 -24.14 -51.75 -28.37
CA ASP A 601 -24.72 -51.22 -27.13
C ASP A 601 -24.31 -49.75 -26.92
N LEU A 602 -23.05 -49.39 -27.22
CA LEU A 602 -22.57 -48.00 -27.20
C LEU A 602 -23.25 -47.12 -28.25
N MET A 603 -23.53 -47.64 -29.46
CA MET A 603 -24.24 -46.86 -30.50
C MET A 603 -25.68 -46.56 -30.10
N VAL A 604 -26.39 -47.55 -29.53
CA VAL A 604 -27.75 -47.35 -29.00
C VAL A 604 -27.72 -46.33 -27.86
N PHE A 605 -26.77 -46.47 -26.94
CA PHE A 605 -26.56 -45.53 -25.84
C PHE A 605 -26.30 -44.11 -26.35
N ALA A 606 -25.33 -43.94 -27.27
CA ALA A 606 -25.02 -42.66 -27.87
C ALA A 606 -26.28 -42.04 -28.47
N GLY A 607 -27.04 -42.79 -29.28
CA GLY A 607 -28.35 -42.42 -29.83
C GLY A 607 -29.35 -41.85 -28.80
N MET A 608 -29.40 -42.41 -27.59
CA MET A 608 -30.26 -41.94 -26.51
C MET A 608 -29.80 -40.62 -25.87
N ILE A 609 -28.50 -40.30 -25.93
CA ILE A 609 -27.91 -39.07 -25.37
C ILE A 609 -27.53 -38.03 -26.44
N LYS A 610 -28.13 -38.12 -27.63
CA LYS A 610 -27.75 -37.34 -28.82
C LYS A 610 -27.52 -35.85 -28.60
N TYR A 611 -28.44 -35.21 -27.91
CA TYR A 611 -28.42 -33.76 -27.71
C TYR A 611 -27.38 -33.29 -26.68
N LYS A 612 -26.71 -34.22 -25.99
CA LYS A 612 -25.67 -33.93 -24.99
C LYS A 612 -24.25 -34.21 -25.51
N LEU A 613 -24.12 -34.81 -26.69
CA LEU A 613 -22.83 -35.10 -27.31
C LEU A 613 -22.44 -34.02 -28.32
N PRO A 614 -21.14 -33.72 -28.50
CA PRO A 614 -20.68 -32.86 -29.58
C PRO A 614 -21.05 -33.44 -30.95
N PRO A 615 -21.41 -32.61 -31.95
CA PRO A 615 -21.88 -33.09 -33.26
C PRO A 615 -20.84 -33.96 -33.99
N GLY A 616 -19.55 -33.67 -33.83
CA GLY A 616 -18.47 -34.47 -34.44
C GLY A 616 -18.35 -35.90 -33.92
N VAL A 617 -18.87 -36.19 -32.71
CA VAL A 617 -18.87 -37.56 -32.17
C VAL A 617 -19.80 -38.46 -32.99
N TYR A 618 -20.92 -37.93 -33.50
CA TYR A 618 -21.86 -38.72 -34.31
C TYR A 618 -21.34 -39.07 -35.70
N GLU A 619 -20.65 -38.14 -36.35
CA GLU A 619 -20.04 -38.38 -37.65
C GLU A 619 -18.91 -39.41 -37.53
N ALA A 620 -18.09 -39.30 -36.49
CA ALA A 620 -17.03 -40.26 -36.20
C ALA A 620 -17.58 -41.64 -35.82
N LEU A 621 -18.67 -41.68 -35.05
CA LEU A 621 -19.41 -42.90 -34.74
C LEU A 621 -19.98 -43.57 -35.99
N ALA A 622 -20.59 -42.81 -36.90
CA ALA A 622 -21.15 -43.33 -38.15
C ALA A 622 -20.06 -43.89 -39.08
N LYS A 623 -18.89 -43.23 -39.13
CA LYS A 623 -17.72 -43.73 -39.87
C LYS A 623 -17.19 -45.03 -39.26
N ALA A 624 -16.98 -45.06 -37.94
CA ALA A 624 -16.53 -46.27 -37.25
C ALA A 624 -17.54 -47.43 -37.33
N ALA A 625 -18.85 -47.13 -37.36
CA ALA A 625 -19.91 -48.11 -37.58
C ALA A 625 -19.89 -48.68 -39.01
N GLY A 626 -19.58 -47.85 -40.01
CA GLY A 626 -19.36 -48.28 -41.40
C GLY A 626 -18.17 -49.21 -41.54
N ASP A 627 -17.05 -48.89 -40.90
CA ASP A 627 -15.84 -49.73 -40.87
C ASP A 627 -16.09 -51.07 -40.14
N MET A 628 -16.89 -51.08 -39.06
CA MET A 628 -17.24 -52.30 -38.33
C MET A 628 -18.26 -53.20 -39.05
N ALA A 629 -19.09 -52.63 -39.95
CA ALA A 629 -20.07 -53.35 -40.77
C ALA A 629 -19.48 -53.84 -42.11
N GLY A 630 -18.31 -53.33 -42.50
CA GLY A 630 -17.59 -53.67 -43.73
C GLY A 630 -16.57 -54.81 -43.61
N VAL A 631 -16.53 -55.52 -42.47
CA VAL A 631 -15.67 -56.69 -42.22
C VAL A 631 -16.49 -57.92 -41.86
#